data_AF-A0A1G0LK07-F1
#
_entry.id   AF-A0A1G0LK07-F1
#
_cell.length_a   1.000
_cell.length_b   1.000
_cell.length_c   1.000
_cell.angle_alpha   90.00
_cell.angle_beta   90.00
_cell.angle_gamma   90.00
#
_symmetry.space_group_name_H-M   'P 1'
#
loop_
_entity.id
_entity.type
_entity.pdbx_description
1 polymer ?
#
loop_
_entity_poly.entity_id
_entity_poly.type
_entity_poly.pdbx_seq_one_letter_code
_entity_poly.pdbx_strand_id
1 'polypeptide(L)'
;MVGRLTVGRKKYRDVDAEFQDIIVRAEDLRARLLRLGAEDARAYSAVSTAYGIPKDRAAERSSAIQHALLGASRVPLDTLRACRAVAALAVRCAEAGNRNAVSDAGVAAMLADAAAGGAAYNVRINVAGMPDPAAAAPMVAEASELIAAARADAAKARALVEAAIG
;
A
#
# COMPACT_ATOMS: atom_id res chain seq x y z
N MET A 1 2.33 16.86 0.83
CA MET A 1 2.55 18.26 0.40
C MET A 1 1.27 19.09 0.49
N VAL A 2 0.18 18.70 -0.18
CA VAL A 2 -1.13 19.40 -0.14
C VAL A 2 -1.54 19.81 1.28
N GLY A 3 -1.51 18.87 2.23
CA GLY A 3 -1.63 19.10 3.68
C GLY A 3 -1.04 20.42 4.17
N ARG A 4 0.29 20.54 4.02
CA ARG A 4 1.09 21.69 4.50
C ARG A 4 0.78 22.98 3.75
N LEU A 5 0.31 22.90 2.51
CA LEU A 5 -0.08 24.08 1.73
C LEU A 5 -1.51 24.55 2.05
N THR A 6 -2.32 23.69 2.68
CA THR A 6 -3.69 24.00 3.14
C THR A 6 -3.67 24.67 4.52
N VAL A 7 -2.95 24.11 5.49
CA VAL A 7 -2.89 24.59 6.88
C VAL A 7 -2.39 26.04 6.97
N GLY A 8 -2.97 26.83 7.88
CA GLY A 8 -2.62 28.22 8.15
C GLY A 8 -3.15 29.23 7.14
N ARG A 9 -3.86 28.78 6.09
CA ARG A 9 -4.44 29.66 5.07
C ARG A 9 -5.82 30.11 5.47
N LYS A 10 -6.07 31.43 5.41
CA LYS A 10 -7.36 32.06 5.72
C LYS A 10 -8.57 31.39 5.02
N LYS A 11 -8.37 30.94 3.77
CA LYS A 11 -9.37 30.28 2.92
C LYS A 11 -9.75 28.87 3.39
N TYR A 12 -8.88 28.19 4.13
CA TYR A 12 -9.01 26.77 4.50
C TYR A 12 -9.16 26.56 6.02
N ARG A 13 -9.56 27.61 6.75
CA ARG A 13 -9.64 27.56 8.22
C ARG A 13 -10.58 26.47 8.75
N ASP A 14 -11.66 26.19 8.04
CA ASP A 14 -12.65 25.19 8.45
C ASP A 14 -12.11 23.76 8.41
N VAL A 15 -11.03 23.52 7.65
CA VAL A 15 -10.38 22.20 7.52
C VAL A 15 -8.97 22.19 8.12
N ASP A 16 -8.57 23.22 8.86
CA ASP A 16 -7.19 23.36 9.34
C ASP A 16 -6.77 22.20 10.25
N ALA A 17 -7.57 21.92 11.29
CA ALA A 17 -7.32 20.82 12.22
C ALA A 17 -7.34 19.44 11.53
N GLU A 18 -8.26 19.24 10.58
CA GLU A 18 -8.30 18.03 9.76
C GLU A 18 -7.00 17.86 8.96
N PHE A 19 -6.52 18.93 8.32
CA PHE A 19 -5.33 18.87 7.49
C PHE A 19 -4.04 18.76 8.30
N GLN A 20 -4.03 19.19 9.57
CA GLN A 20 -2.96 18.87 10.51
C GLN A 20 -2.88 17.36 10.79
N ASP A 21 -4.01 16.69 11.03
CA ASP A 21 -4.08 15.22 11.18
C ASP A 21 -3.63 14.50 9.91
N ILE A 22 -4.10 14.95 8.73
CA ILE A 22 -3.70 14.39 7.44
C ILE A 22 -2.17 14.47 7.25
N ILE A 23 -1.53 15.58 7.65
CA ILE A 23 -0.07 15.69 7.57
C ILE A 23 0.58 14.62 8.44
N VAL A 24 0.19 14.48 9.70
CA VAL A 24 0.77 13.47 10.62
C VAL A 24 0.62 12.06 10.03
N ARG A 25 -0.59 11.70 9.61
CA ARG A 25 -0.87 10.38 9.03
C ARG A 25 -0.09 10.14 7.74
N ALA A 26 0.05 11.15 6.87
CA ALA A 26 0.82 11.02 5.64
C ALA A 26 2.33 10.82 5.93
N GLU A 27 2.86 11.48 6.96
CA GLU A 27 4.25 11.29 7.41
C GLU A 27 4.48 9.88 7.95
N ASP A 28 3.56 9.38 8.79
CA ASP A 28 3.61 8.03 9.33
C ASP A 28 3.51 6.97 8.23
N LEU A 29 2.60 7.16 7.28
CA LEU A 29 2.45 6.27 6.12
C LEU A 29 3.70 6.29 5.24
N ARG A 30 4.30 7.46 4.98
CA ARG A 30 5.57 7.53 4.23
C ARG A 30 6.67 6.74 4.95
N ALA A 31 6.84 6.98 6.25
CA ALA A 31 7.86 6.29 7.04
C ALA A 31 7.61 4.77 7.07
N ARG A 32 6.35 4.35 7.18
CA ARG A 32 5.97 2.93 7.13
C ARG A 32 6.25 2.30 5.78
N LEU A 33 5.86 2.94 4.68
CA LEU A 33 6.09 2.41 3.32
C LEU A 33 7.58 2.27 3.00
N LEU A 34 8.43 3.21 3.45
CA LEU A 34 9.88 3.09 3.33
C LEU A 34 10.44 1.89 4.10
N ARG A 35 9.95 1.67 5.33
CA ARG A 35 10.34 0.49 6.13
C ARG A 35 9.88 -0.81 5.47
N LEU A 36 8.65 -0.86 4.97
CA LEU A 36 8.09 -2.03 4.29
C LEU A 36 8.91 -2.41 3.05
N GLY A 37 9.40 -1.43 2.28
CA GLY A 37 10.32 -1.71 1.16
C GLY A 37 11.60 -2.41 1.61
N ALA A 38 12.18 -2.00 2.74
CA ALA A 38 13.35 -2.66 3.30
C ALA A 38 13.03 -4.03 3.94
N GLU A 39 11.85 -4.19 4.51
CA GLU A 39 11.36 -5.47 5.06
C GLU A 39 11.12 -6.51 3.97
N ASP A 40 10.59 -6.10 2.81
CA ASP A 40 10.33 -6.99 1.67
C ASP A 40 11.63 -7.62 1.15
N ALA A 41 12.68 -6.79 1.00
CA ALA A 41 14.01 -7.24 0.63
C ALA A 41 14.60 -8.26 1.63
N ARG A 42 14.37 -8.06 2.94
CA ARG A 42 14.80 -9.01 3.98
C ARG A 42 13.98 -10.30 3.97
N ALA A 43 12.67 -10.20 3.75
CA ALA A 43 11.78 -11.36 3.67
C ALA A 43 12.15 -12.27 2.49
N TYR A 44 12.58 -11.69 1.37
CA TYR A 44 13.06 -12.46 0.22
C TYR A 44 14.27 -13.34 0.56
N SER A 45 15.19 -12.91 1.44
CA SER A 45 16.34 -13.72 1.86
C SER A 45 15.93 -15.03 2.54
N ALA A 46 14.85 -15.02 3.33
CA ALA A 46 14.31 -16.23 3.96
C ALA A 46 13.72 -17.19 2.92
N VAL A 47 13.01 -16.66 1.93
CA VAL A 47 12.46 -17.43 0.80
C VAL A 47 13.59 -18.07 -0.01
N SER A 48 14.63 -17.31 -0.35
CA SER A 48 15.81 -17.80 -1.06
C SER A 48 16.50 -18.94 -0.30
N THR A 49 16.69 -18.77 1.02
CA THR A 49 17.28 -19.80 1.89
C THR A 49 16.46 -21.08 1.89
N ALA A 50 15.13 -20.98 2.00
CA ALA A 50 14.24 -22.13 1.97
C ALA A 50 14.31 -22.90 0.64
N TYR A 51 14.37 -22.18 -0.49
CA TYR A 51 14.52 -22.81 -1.80
C TYR A 51 15.88 -23.51 -2.00
N GLY A 52 16.92 -23.05 -1.29
CA GLY A 52 18.27 -23.62 -1.30
C GLY A 52 18.41 -24.96 -0.56
N ILE A 53 17.40 -25.39 0.20
CA ILE A 53 17.44 -26.71 0.85
C ILE A 53 17.50 -27.80 -0.24
N PRO A 54 18.43 -28.77 -0.13
CA PRO A 54 18.57 -29.89 -1.04
C PRO A 54 17.27 -30.66 -1.29
N LYS A 55 17.11 -31.16 -2.52
CA LYS A 55 15.86 -31.82 -2.96
C LYS A 55 15.64 -33.20 -2.33
N ASP A 56 16.69 -33.86 -1.88
CA ASP A 56 16.63 -35.13 -1.14
C ASP A 56 16.03 -34.96 0.26
N ARG A 57 16.02 -33.74 0.82
CA ARG A 57 15.34 -33.37 2.06
C ARG A 57 13.95 -32.79 1.81
N ALA A 58 13.13 -33.51 1.04
CA ALA A 58 11.87 -33.00 0.49
C ALA A 58 10.87 -32.46 1.54
N ALA A 59 10.68 -33.17 2.66
CA ALA A 59 9.75 -32.76 3.70
C ALA A 59 10.19 -31.49 4.43
N GLU A 60 11.47 -31.43 4.83
CA GLU A 60 12.09 -30.24 5.44
C GLU A 60 12.00 -29.04 4.49
N ARG A 61 12.37 -29.25 3.23
CA ARG A 61 12.32 -28.23 2.18
C ARG A 61 10.91 -27.68 1.98
N SER A 62 9.91 -28.56 1.90
CA SER A 62 8.51 -28.17 1.71
C SER A 62 8.03 -27.30 2.88
N SER A 63 8.25 -27.74 4.13
CA SER A 63 7.87 -26.98 5.33
C SER A 63 8.56 -25.60 5.39
N ALA A 64 9.86 -25.54 5.09
CA ALA A 64 10.60 -24.28 5.08
C ALA A 64 10.08 -23.29 4.02
N ILE A 65 9.78 -23.77 2.80
CA ILE A 65 9.22 -22.92 1.73
C ILE A 65 7.85 -22.39 2.14
N GLN A 66 6.98 -23.26 2.69
CA GLN A 66 5.67 -22.86 3.19
C GLN A 66 5.77 -21.72 4.20
N HIS A 67 6.63 -21.88 5.22
CA HIS A 67 6.79 -20.89 6.28
C HIS A 67 7.41 -19.59 5.76
N ALA A 68 8.44 -19.68 4.91
CA ALA A 68 9.10 -18.51 4.35
C ALA A 68 8.17 -17.69 3.46
N LEU A 69 7.39 -18.33 2.58
CA LEU A 69 6.43 -17.64 1.73
C LEU A 69 5.27 -17.05 2.54
N LEU A 70 4.78 -17.73 3.57
CA LEU A 70 3.76 -17.17 4.46
C LEU A 70 4.25 -15.91 5.16
N GLY A 71 5.49 -15.93 5.66
CA GLY A 71 6.13 -14.74 6.23
C GLY A 71 6.30 -13.62 5.20
N ALA A 72 6.83 -13.96 4.01
CA ALA A 72 7.08 -13.00 2.95
C ALA A 72 5.81 -12.37 2.39
N SER A 73 4.66 -13.06 2.39
CA SER A 73 3.37 -12.50 1.97
C SER A 73 2.83 -11.40 2.91
N ARG A 74 3.31 -11.31 4.16
CA ARG A 74 2.79 -10.34 5.13
C ARG A 74 3.22 -8.91 4.80
N VAL A 75 4.45 -8.73 4.32
CA VAL A 75 4.99 -7.40 3.97
C VAL A 75 4.21 -6.75 2.83
N PRO A 76 3.97 -7.38 1.67
CA PRO A 76 3.16 -6.78 0.61
C PRO A 76 1.69 -6.60 1.01
N LEU A 77 1.14 -7.44 1.90
CA LEU A 77 -0.20 -7.21 2.45
C LEU A 77 -0.26 -5.93 3.31
N ASP A 78 0.76 -5.67 4.12
CA ASP A 78 0.89 -4.40 4.85
C ASP A 78 1.11 -3.20 3.93
N THR A 79 1.86 -3.38 2.84
CA THR A 79 2.03 -2.36 1.80
C THR A 79 0.69 -2.01 1.17
N LEU A 80 -0.17 -3.00 0.86
CA LEU A 80 -1.54 -2.77 0.38
C LEU A 80 -2.38 -1.95 1.35
N ARG A 81 -2.37 -2.28 2.64
CA ARG A 81 -3.09 -1.52 3.68
C ARG A 81 -2.64 -0.06 3.73
N ALA A 82 -1.34 0.17 3.67
CA ALA A 82 -0.77 1.52 3.67
C ALA A 82 -1.12 2.28 2.38
N CYS A 83 -1.06 1.64 1.21
CA CYS A 83 -1.44 2.25 -0.07
C CYS A 83 -2.92 2.65 -0.10
N ARG A 84 -3.83 1.79 0.40
CA ARG A 84 -5.25 2.13 0.56
C ARG A 84 -5.43 3.36 1.46
N ALA A 85 -4.71 3.45 2.58
CA ALA A 85 -4.77 4.62 3.44
C ALA A 85 -4.26 5.90 2.74
N VAL A 86 -3.19 5.81 1.93
CA VAL A 86 -2.70 6.94 1.12
C VAL A 86 -3.75 7.37 0.08
N ALA A 87 -4.38 6.42 -0.63
CA ALA A 87 -5.42 6.73 -1.61
C ALA A 87 -6.61 7.46 -0.96
N ALA A 88 -7.05 7.03 0.22
CA ALA A 88 -8.11 7.71 0.97
C ALA A 88 -7.70 9.14 1.39
N LEU A 89 -6.46 9.36 1.83
CA LEU A 89 -5.96 10.71 2.12
C LEU A 89 -5.87 11.58 0.86
N ALA A 90 -5.54 10.99 -0.29
CA ALA A 90 -5.49 11.68 -1.57
C ALA A 90 -6.89 12.16 -2.00
N VAL A 91 -7.93 11.35 -1.80
CA VAL A 91 -9.34 11.79 -2.01
C VAL A 91 -9.60 13.04 -1.19
N ARG A 92 -9.28 13.00 0.11
CA ARG A 92 -9.58 14.14 0.99
C ARG A 92 -8.79 15.40 0.62
N CYS A 93 -7.53 15.23 0.22
CA CYS A 93 -6.70 16.31 -0.29
C CYS A 93 -7.27 16.92 -1.58
N ALA A 94 -7.84 16.11 -2.47
CA ALA A 94 -8.48 16.60 -3.69
C ALA A 94 -9.81 17.32 -3.41
N GLU A 95 -10.60 16.86 -2.44
CA GLU A 95 -11.90 17.47 -2.09
C GLU A 95 -11.77 18.84 -1.42
N ALA A 96 -10.84 18.98 -0.47
CA ALA A 96 -10.81 20.15 0.44
C ALA A 96 -9.44 20.80 0.60
N GLY A 97 -8.41 20.27 -0.05
CA GLY A 97 -7.06 20.81 0.05
C GLY A 97 -6.86 22.10 -0.73
N ASN A 98 -5.61 22.58 -0.69
CA ASN A 98 -5.21 23.72 -1.47
C ASN A 98 -5.41 23.46 -2.97
N ARG A 99 -6.28 24.25 -3.63
CA ARG A 99 -6.64 24.07 -5.04
C ARG A 99 -5.44 24.25 -5.98
N ASN A 100 -4.44 25.03 -5.58
CA ASN A 100 -3.23 25.22 -6.38
C ASN A 100 -2.27 24.02 -6.32
N ALA A 101 -2.53 23.06 -5.41
CA ALA A 101 -1.76 21.82 -5.26
C ALA A 101 -2.64 20.58 -5.50
N VAL A 102 -3.80 20.75 -6.16
CA VAL A 102 -4.75 19.65 -6.38
C VAL A 102 -4.15 18.56 -7.27
N SER A 103 -3.28 18.92 -8.22
CA SER A 103 -2.54 17.97 -9.06
C SER A 103 -1.72 16.98 -8.23
N ASP A 104 -1.15 17.42 -7.10
CA ASP A 104 -0.34 16.56 -6.24
C ASP A 104 -1.18 15.50 -5.50
N ALA A 105 -2.46 15.79 -5.24
CA ALA A 105 -3.39 14.78 -4.75
C ALA A 105 -3.64 13.70 -5.82
N GLY A 106 -3.75 14.10 -7.09
CA GLY A 106 -3.87 13.19 -8.22
C GLY A 106 -2.64 12.28 -8.38
N VAL A 107 -1.44 12.87 -8.31
CA VAL A 107 -0.18 12.11 -8.35
C VAL A 107 -0.10 11.12 -7.18
N ALA A 108 -0.45 11.55 -5.96
CA ALA A 108 -0.48 10.67 -4.79
C ALA A 108 -1.44 9.48 -4.98
N ALA A 109 -2.62 9.72 -5.55
CA ALA A 109 -3.59 8.67 -5.88
C ALA A 109 -3.05 7.67 -6.91
N MET A 110 -2.42 8.14 -7.99
CA MET A 110 -1.84 7.28 -9.02
C MET A 110 -0.70 6.41 -8.47
N LEU A 111 0.17 6.99 -7.65
CA LEU A 111 1.27 6.25 -7.01
C LEU A 111 0.73 5.20 -6.03
N ALA A 112 -0.30 5.54 -5.26
CA ALA A 112 -0.94 4.60 -4.34
C ALA A 112 -1.59 3.42 -5.06
N ASP A 113 -2.30 3.65 -6.17
CA ASP A 113 -2.89 2.58 -6.99
C ASP A 113 -1.82 1.67 -7.60
N ALA A 114 -0.79 2.26 -8.21
CA ALA A 114 0.31 1.49 -8.81
C ALA A 114 1.05 0.62 -7.76
N ALA A 115 1.37 1.20 -6.60
CA ALA A 115 2.03 0.49 -5.51
C ALA A 115 1.13 -0.61 -4.92
N ALA A 116 -0.17 -0.34 -4.75
CA ALA A 116 -1.14 -1.35 -4.32
C ALA A 116 -1.19 -2.52 -5.33
N GLY A 117 -1.23 -2.22 -6.63
CA GLY A 117 -1.24 -3.24 -7.68
C GLY A 117 0.00 -4.14 -7.63
N GLY A 118 1.19 -3.55 -7.50
CA GLY A 118 2.44 -4.30 -7.35
C GLY A 118 2.46 -5.17 -6.09
N ALA A 119 2.04 -4.62 -4.96
CA ALA A 119 1.95 -5.37 -3.71
C ALA A 119 0.94 -6.54 -3.79
N ALA A 120 -0.20 -6.36 -4.44
CA ALA A 120 -1.16 -7.45 -4.69
C ALA A 120 -0.54 -8.57 -5.55
N TYR A 121 0.28 -8.25 -6.55
CA TYR A 121 1.01 -9.26 -7.31
C TYR A 121 2.00 -10.02 -6.42
N ASN A 122 2.72 -9.33 -5.55
CA ASN A 122 3.68 -9.95 -4.63
C ASN A 122 3.01 -10.90 -3.63
N VAL A 123 1.83 -10.55 -3.10
CA VAL A 123 1.03 -11.49 -2.28
C VAL A 123 0.68 -12.73 -3.11
N ARG A 124 0.13 -12.54 -4.32
CA ARG A 124 -0.36 -13.64 -5.15
C ARG A 124 0.75 -14.60 -5.58
N ILE A 125 1.93 -14.08 -5.96
CA ILE A 125 3.04 -14.95 -6.39
C ILE A 125 3.62 -15.73 -5.21
N ASN A 126 3.72 -15.13 -4.03
CA ASN A 126 4.17 -15.84 -2.84
C ASN A 126 3.19 -16.95 -2.46
N VAL A 127 1.88 -16.69 -2.50
CA VAL A 127 0.85 -17.71 -2.24
C VAL A 127 0.86 -18.81 -3.28
N ALA A 128 1.03 -18.50 -4.57
CA ALA A 128 1.11 -19.49 -5.63
C ALA A 128 2.35 -20.41 -5.49
N GLY A 129 3.41 -19.94 -4.85
CA GLY A 129 4.62 -20.73 -4.58
C GLY A 129 4.53 -21.66 -3.36
N MET A 130 3.47 -21.54 -2.56
CA MET A 130 3.29 -22.32 -1.33
C MET A 130 2.97 -23.79 -1.62
N PRO A 131 3.58 -24.76 -0.91
CA PRO A 131 3.13 -26.14 -0.91
C PRO A 131 1.66 -26.31 -0.48
N ASP A 132 1.19 -25.50 0.47
CA ASP A 132 -0.22 -25.40 0.87
C ASP A 132 -0.72 -23.94 0.72
N PRO A 133 -1.24 -23.56 -0.46
CA PRO A 133 -1.78 -22.22 -0.68
C PRO A 133 -3.06 -21.92 0.13
N ALA A 134 -3.81 -22.96 0.55
CA ALA A 134 -5.07 -22.76 1.27
C ALA A 134 -4.84 -22.10 2.64
N ALA A 135 -3.67 -22.34 3.25
CA ALA A 135 -3.24 -21.67 4.47
C ALA A 135 -3.18 -20.13 4.36
N ALA A 136 -3.09 -19.58 3.14
CA ALA A 136 -3.05 -18.15 2.89
C ALA A 136 -4.36 -17.58 2.29
N ALA A 137 -5.45 -18.36 2.24
CA ALA A 137 -6.73 -17.90 1.70
C ALA A 137 -7.23 -16.58 2.32
N PRO A 138 -7.14 -16.34 3.65
CA PRO A 138 -7.52 -15.06 4.24
C PRO A 138 -6.69 -13.88 3.71
N MET A 139 -5.39 -14.08 3.48
CA MET A 139 -4.49 -13.04 2.97
C MET A 139 -4.84 -12.66 1.54
N VAL A 140 -5.22 -13.63 0.71
CA VAL A 140 -5.63 -13.39 -0.69
C VAL A 140 -6.96 -12.64 -0.74
N ALA A 141 -7.92 -13.01 0.10
CA ALA A 141 -9.21 -12.33 0.21
C ALA A 141 -9.00 -10.86 0.62
N GLU A 142 -8.25 -10.64 1.70
CA GLU A 142 -7.95 -9.30 2.18
C GLU A 142 -7.17 -8.48 1.13
N ALA A 143 -6.17 -9.07 0.47
CA ALA A 143 -5.42 -8.37 -0.58
C ALA A 143 -6.34 -7.91 -1.72
N SER A 144 -7.34 -8.74 -2.09
CA SER A 144 -8.31 -8.44 -3.15
C SER A 144 -9.25 -7.31 -2.74
N GLU A 145 -9.70 -7.28 -1.49
CA GLU A 145 -10.52 -6.19 -0.95
C GLU A 145 -9.73 -4.87 -0.90
N LEU A 146 -8.49 -4.93 -0.40
CA LEU A 146 -7.63 -3.75 -0.26
C LEU A 146 -7.28 -3.12 -1.61
N ILE A 147 -6.93 -3.93 -2.63
CA ILE A 147 -6.62 -3.39 -3.97
C ILE A 147 -7.87 -2.79 -4.62
N ALA A 148 -9.04 -3.41 -4.45
CA ALA A 148 -10.29 -2.87 -4.98
C ALA A 148 -10.63 -1.52 -4.33
N ALA A 149 -10.51 -1.43 -3.00
CA ALA A 149 -10.73 -0.19 -2.26
C ALA A 149 -9.72 0.90 -2.63
N ALA A 150 -8.43 0.58 -2.70
CA ALA A 150 -7.39 1.53 -3.08
C ALA A 150 -7.62 2.09 -4.50
N ARG A 151 -8.02 1.23 -5.45
CA ARG A 151 -8.39 1.64 -6.83
C ARG A 151 -9.60 2.54 -6.86
N ALA A 152 -10.64 2.23 -6.10
CA ALA A 152 -11.84 3.04 -6.02
C ALA A 152 -11.53 4.44 -5.48
N ASP A 153 -10.77 4.53 -4.39
CA ASP A 153 -10.34 5.80 -3.81
C ASP A 153 -9.42 6.57 -4.77
N ALA A 154 -8.46 5.90 -5.41
CA ALA A 154 -7.58 6.54 -6.37
C ALA A 154 -8.34 7.08 -7.59
N ALA A 155 -9.31 6.32 -8.12
CA ALA A 155 -10.17 6.75 -9.21
C ALA A 155 -11.01 7.97 -8.81
N LYS A 156 -11.58 7.96 -7.59
CA LYS A 156 -12.33 9.10 -7.04
C LYS A 156 -11.45 10.34 -6.92
N ALA A 157 -10.26 10.22 -6.34
CA ALA A 157 -9.31 11.31 -6.20
C ALA A 157 -8.93 11.91 -7.56
N ARG A 158 -8.65 11.05 -8.55
CA ARG A 158 -8.36 11.49 -9.92
C ARG A 158 -9.54 12.23 -10.54
N ALA A 159 -10.76 11.70 -10.45
CA ALA A 159 -11.94 12.37 -10.99
C ALA A 159 -12.15 13.78 -10.38
N LEU A 160 -11.92 13.93 -9.08
CA LEU A 160 -11.96 15.23 -8.41
C LEU A 160 -10.88 16.19 -8.91
N VAL A 161 -9.69 15.67 -9.19
CA VAL A 161 -8.57 16.46 -9.74
C VAL A 161 -8.88 16.92 -11.15
N GLU A 162 -9.32 16.03 -12.04
CA GLU A 162 -9.74 16.38 -13.42
C GLU A 162 -10.81 17.48 -13.38
N ALA A 163 -11.87 17.29 -12.57
CA ALA A 163 -12.92 18.30 -12.41
C ALA A 163 -12.41 19.65 -11.87
N ALA A 164 -11.30 19.66 -11.13
CA ALA A 164 -10.71 20.87 -10.58
C ALA A 164 -9.79 21.61 -11.56
N ILE A 165 -9.24 20.93 -12.58
CA ILE A 165 -8.26 21.48 -13.53
C ILE A 165 -8.78 21.67 -14.95
N GLY A 166 -9.97 21.15 -15.28
CA GLY A 166 -10.62 21.29 -16.59
C GLY A 166 -10.22 20.20 -17.57
#